data_AF-A0A7X7MFM1-F1
#
_entry.id   AF-A0A7X7MFM1-F1
#
_cell.length_a   1.000
_cell.length_b   1.000
_cell.length_c   1.000
_cell.angle_alpha   90.00
_cell.angle_beta   90.00
_cell.angle_gamma   90.00
#
_symmetry.space_group_name_H-M   'P 1'
#
loop_
_entity.id
_entity.type
_entity.pdbx_description
1 polymer ?
#
loop_
_entity_poly.entity_id
_entity_poly.type
_entity_poly.pdbx_seq_one_letter_code
_entity_poly.pdbx_strand_id
1 'polypeptide(L)'
;MHIPDSMLHGGICPVTAAVSSIGIATAAYSARHAKTPPARFAAVTALIFAGQMMNFPVMDGTSGHLLGGVLAASLLGTPLGVLSVA
;
A
#
# COMPACT_ATOMS: atom_id res chain seq x y z
N MET A 1 3.89 5.05 -5.64
CA MET A 1 4.49 6.37 -5.85
C MET A 1 4.23 7.14 -4.59
N HIS A 2 5.30 7.58 -3.94
CA HIS A 2 5.20 8.37 -2.71
C HIS A 2 5.16 9.85 -3.07
N ILE A 3 4.23 10.59 -2.46
CA ILE A 3 4.11 12.04 -2.63
C ILE A 3 4.94 12.71 -1.53
N PRO A 4 5.90 13.59 -1.86
CA PRO A 4 6.67 14.32 -0.87
C PRO A 4 5.77 15.22 -0.01
N ASP A 5 6.13 15.40 1.27
CA ASP A 5 5.38 16.27 2.20
C ASP A 5 5.29 17.71 1.68
N SER A 6 6.30 18.17 0.94
CA SER A 6 6.32 19.50 0.29
C SER A 6 5.31 19.68 -0.84
N MET A 7 4.56 18.64 -1.23
CA MET A 7 3.53 18.73 -2.28
C MET A 7 2.11 18.61 -1.72
N LEU A 8 1.92 18.08 -0.51
CA LEU A 8 0.62 17.85 0.12
C LEU A 8 0.28 18.98 1.09
N HIS A 9 -0.81 19.71 0.84
CA HIS A 9 -1.17 20.89 1.64
C HIS A 9 -2.67 21.01 1.91
N GLY A 10 -2.98 21.70 3.01
CA GLY A 10 -4.32 22.18 3.35
C GLY A 10 -5.35 21.06 3.52
N GLY A 11 -6.52 21.23 2.92
CA GLY A 11 -7.66 20.32 3.06
C GLY A 11 -7.50 18.96 2.38
N ILE A 12 -6.49 18.76 1.52
CA ILE A 12 -6.29 17.50 0.81
C ILE A 12 -5.87 16.39 1.79
N CYS A 13 -4.96 16.70 2.73
CA CYS A 13 -4.46 15.75 3.72
C CYS A 13 -5.55 15.09 4.58
N PRO A 14 -6.46 15.84 5.24
CA PRO A 14 -7.52 15.23 6.03
C PRO A 14 -8.54 14.45 5.18
N VAL A 15 -8.80 14.88 3.93
CA VAL A 15 -9.71 14.18 3.02
C VAL A 15 -9.11 12.84 2.59
N THR A 16 -7.85 12.82 2.15
CA THR A 16 -7.18 11.58 1.74
C THR A 16 -6.99 10.63 2.92
N ALA A 17 -6.72 11.16 4.12
CA ALA A 17 -6.67 10.37 5.36
C ALA A 17 -8.03 9.76 5.73
N ALA A 18 -9.12 10.50 5.59
CA ALA A 18 -10.46 9.98 5.82
C ALA A 18 -10.80 8.86 4.83
N VAL A 19 -10.52 9.05 3.53
CA VAL A 19 -10.76 8.03 2.51
C VAL A 19 -9.89 6.79 2.73
N SER A 20 -8.60 6.97 3.05
CA SER A 20 -7.69 5.85 3.29
C SER A 20 -8.08 5.05 4.53
N SER A 21 -8.45 5.71 5.62
CA SER A 21 -8.88 5.04 6.85
C SER A 21 -10.13 4.17 6.64
N ILE A 22 -11.10 4.63 5.85
CA ILE A 22 -12.28 3.83 5.47
C ILE A 22 -11.86 2.58 4.66
N GLY A 23 -10.95 2.75 3.69
CA GLY A 23 -10.42 1.65 2.89
C GLY A 23 -9.70 0.60 3.74
N ILE A 24 -8.81 1.04 4.63
CA ILE A 24 -8.06 0.18 5.56
C ILE A 24 -9.02 -0.54 6.52
N ALA A 25 -9.99 0.16 7.10
CA ALA A 25 -10.96 -0.44 8.01
C ALA A 25 -11.80 -1.52 7.31
N THR A 26 -12.24 -1.27 6.08
CA THR A 26 -13.00 -2.24 5.28
C THR A 26 -12.14 -3.46 4.94
N ALA A 27 -10.90 -3.24 4.50
CA ALA A 27 -9.97 -4.31 4.19
C ALA A 27 -9.62 -5.16 5.42
N ALA A 28 -9.38 -4.51 6.57
CA ALA A 28 -9.13 -5.17 7.85
C ALA A 28 -10.33 -6.02 8.29
N TYR A 29 -11.55 -5.51 8.14
CA TYR A 29 -12.76 -6.25 8.45
C TYR A 29 -12.91 -7.50 7.55
N SER A 30 -12.75 -7.35 6.24
CA SER A 30 -12.83 -8.47 5.29
C SER A 30 -11.69 -9.48 5.46
N ALA A 31 -10.50 -9.04 5.87
CA ALA A 31 -9.33 -9.89 6.10
C ALA A 31 -9.52 -10.86 7.28
N ARG A 32 -10.47 -10.62 8.19
CA ARG A 32 -10.78 -11.53 9.32
C ARG A 32 -11.20 -12.93 8.87
N HIS A 33 -11.71 -13.05 7.64
CA HIS A 33 -12.11 -14.33 7.04
C HIS A 33 -11.06 -14.91 6.09
N ALA A 34 -9.91 -14.25 5.93
CA ALA A 34 -8.85 -14.75 5.08
C ALA A 34 -8.20 -16.00 5.68
N LYS A 35 -7.94 -16.99 4.82
CA LYS A 35 -7.29 -18.26 5.21
C LYS A 35 -5.79 -18.25 4.93
N THR A 36 -5.24 -17.11 4.49
CA THR A 36 -3.84 -16.99 4.09
C THR A 36 -2.93 -17.09 5.32
N PRO A 37 -1.89 -17.93 5.29
CA PRO A 37 -0.95 -18.05 6.40
C PRO A 37 -0.24 -16.71 6.70
N PRO A 38 -0.02 -16.35 7.97
CA PRO A 38 0.69 -15.11 8.34
C PRO A 38 2.08 -15.01 7.71
N ALA A 39 2.79 -16.14 7.60
CA ALA A 39 4.11 -16.20 6.98
C ALA A 39 4.08 -15.79 5.50
N ARG A 40 3.03 -16.17 4.76
CA ARG A 40 2.87 -15.77 3.34
C ARG A 40 2.59 -14.26 3.24
N PHE A 41 1.72 -13.73 4.10
CA PHE A 41 1.45 -12.29 4.16
C PHE A 41 2.73 -11.48 4.44
N ALA A 42 3.51 -11.90 5.45
CA ALA A 42 4.76 -11.26 5.80
C ALA A 42 5.80 -11.32 4.67
N ALA A 43 5.95 -12.48 4.02
CA ALA A 43 6.89 -12.64 2.91
C ALA A 43 6.55 -11.75 1.70
N VAL A 44 5.27 -11.69 1.31
CA VAL A 44 4.83 -10.82 0.20
C VAL A 44 4.99 -9.34 0.56
N THR A 45 4.65 -8.96 1.78
CA THR A 45 4.84 -7.58 2.27
C THR A 45 6.32 -7.17 2.26
N ALA A 46 7.20 -8.05 2.77
CA ALA A 46 8.64 -7.80 2.77
C ALA A 46 9.23 -7.70 1.35
N LEU A 47 8.77 -8.54 0.43
CA LEU A 47 9.17 -8.49 -0.98
C LEU A 47 8.78 -7.15 -1.62
N ILE A 48 7.54 -6.70 -1.40
CA ILE A 48 7.05 -5.44 -1.94
C ILE A 48 7.82 -4.27 -1.33
N PHE A 49 8.03 -4.26 -0.02
CA PHE A 49 8.83 -3.25 0.66
C PHE A 49 10.25 -3.16 0.08
N ALA A 50 10.94 -4.29 -0.07
CA ALA A 50 12.27 -4.34 -0.68
C ALA A 50 12.25 -3.84 -2.14
N GLY A 51 11.24 -4.21 -2.91
CA GLY A 51 11.05 -3.74 -4.28
C GLY A 51 10.73 -2.24 -4.38
N GLN A 52 10.08 -1.67 -3.37
CA GLN A 52 9.82 -0.22 -3.27
C GLN A 52 11.09 0.58 -2.93
N MET A 53 12.03 -0.02 -2.19
CA MET A 53 13.32 0.61 -1.90
C MET A 53 14.18 0.74 -3.17
N MET A 54 13.98 -0.13 -4.16
CA MET A 54 14.54 0.01 -5.50
C MET A 54 13.78 1.07 -6.29
N ASN A 55 14.06 2.33 -6.01
CA ASN A 55 13.41 3.48 -6.62
C ASN A 55 14.38 4.34 -7.44
N PHE A 56 13.83 5.08 -8.40
CA PHE A 56 14.57 5.98 -9.27
C PHE A 56 13.84 7.33 -9.38
N PRO A 57 14.56 8.45 -9.59
CA PRO A 57 13.94 9.76 -9.65
C PRO A 57 13.04 9.89 -10.88
N VAL A 58 11.85 10.46 -10.69
CA VAL A 58 10.90 10.83 -11.74
C VAL A 58 10.48 12.27 -11.49
N MET A 59 10.59 13.13 -12.52
CA MET A 59 10.07 14.52 -12.63
C MET A 59 9.64 15.23 -11.33
N ASP A 60 10.25 16.38 -11.04
CA ASP A 60 9.82 17.33 -10.00
C ASP A 60 9.60 16.75 -8.59
N GLY A 61 10.45 15.81 -8.18
CA GLY A 61 10.59 15.40 -6.77
C GLY A 61 9.90 14.10 -6.37
N THR A 62 9.27 13.37 -7.30
CA THR A 62 8.71 12.03 -7.03
C THR A 62 9.70 10.93 -7.40
N SER A 63 9.44 9.71 -6.91
CA SER A 63 10.26 8.53 -7.26
C SER A 63 9.40 7.44 -7.90
N GLY A 64 9.88 6.90 -9.01
CA GLY A 64 9.37 5.70 -9.68
C GLY A 64 9.86 4.45 -8.99
N HIS A 65 8.97 3.50 -8.73
CA HIS A 65 9.31 2.22 -8.09
C HIS A 65 8.21 1.17 -8.32
N LEU A 66 8.48 -0.07 -7.91
CA LEU A 66 7.47 -1.13 -7.89
C LEU A 66 6.29 -0.71 -7.00
N LEU A 67 5.07 -0.65 -7.55
CA LEU A 67 3.87 -0.34 -6.75
C LEU A 67 3.40 -1.52 -5.90
N GLY A 68 3.53 -2.75 -6.40
CA GLY A 68 3.20 -3.97 -5.65
C GLY A 68 1.70 -4.28 -5.50
N GLY A 69 0.78 -3.34 -5.74
CA GLY A 69 -0.66 -3.52 -5.47
C GLY A 69 -1.31 -4.71 -6.21
N VAL A 70 -1.11 -4.83 -7.53
CA VAL A 70 -1.67 -5.95 -8.31
C VAL A 70 -1.04 -7.29 -7.90
N LEU A 71 0.26 -7.29 -7.62
CA LEU A 71 0.99 -8.47 -7.14
C LEU A 71 0.50 -8.92 -5.75
N ALA A 72 0.28 -7.97 -4.84
CA ALA A 72 -0.24 -8.23 -3.51
C ALA A 72 -1.65 -8.83 -3.58
N ALA A 73 -2.54 -8.22 -4.38
CA ALA A 73 -3.90 -8.68 -4.56
C ALA A 73 -3.99 -10.07 -5.21
N SER A 74 -3.10 -10.40 -6.16
CA SER A 74 -3.09 -11.71 -6.82
C SER A 74 -2.56 -12.83 -5.92
N LEU A 75 -1.58 -12.55 -5.06
CA LEU A 75 -0.96 -13.55 -4.17
C LEU A 75 -1.69 -13.74 -2.83
N LEU A 76 -2.31 -12.69 -2.30
CA LEU A 76 -2.92 -12.69 -0.97
C LEU A 76 -4.44 -12.56 -1.00
N GLY A 77 -5.03 -12.21 -2.15
CA GLY A 77 -6.40 -11.74 -2.28
C GLY A 77 -6.51 -10.25 -1.96
N THR A 78 -7.58 -9.61 -2.44
CA THR A 78 -7.78 -8.15 -2.33
C THR A 78 -7.68 -7.58 -0.92
N PRO A 79 -8.33 -8.13 0.13
CA PRO A 79 -8.30 -7.51 1.46
C PRO A 79 -6.90 -7.55 2.09
N LEU A 80 -6.20 -8.68 2.00
CA LEU A 80 -4.82 -8.78 2.48
C LEU A 80 -3.84 -8.04 1.57
N GLY A 81 -4.10 -7.96 0.26
CA GLY A 81 -3.30 -7.19 -0.68
C GLY A 81 -3.33 -5.70 -0.37
N VAL A 82 -4.51 -5.15 -0.03
CA VAL A 82 -4.64 -3.77 0.46
C VAL A 82 -3.82 -3.57 1.73
N LEU A 83 -3.98 -4.43 2.75
CA LEU A 83 -3.25 -4.30 4.02
C LEU A 83 -1.72 -4.47 3.88
N SER A 84 -1.25 -5.17 2.84
CA SER A 84 0.17 -5.37 2.55
C SER A 84 0.84 -4.12 1.98
N VAL A 85 0.07 -3.21 1.36
CA VAL A 85 0.57 -2.01 0.66
C VAL A 85 0.01 -0.71 1.28
N ALA A 86 -0.79 -0.83 2.35
CA ALA A 86 -1.42 0.28 3.06
C ALA A 86 -0.43 1.07 3.93
#